data_AF-G0QX87-F1
#
_entry.id   AF-G0QX87-F1
#
_cell.length_a   1.000
_cell.length_b   1.000
_cell.length_c   1.000
_cell.angle_alpha   90.00
_cell.angle_beta   90.00
_cell.angle_gamma   90.00
#
_symmetry.space_group_name_H-M   'P 1'
#
loop_
_entity.id
_entity.type
_entity.pdbx_description
1 polymer ?
#
loop_
_entity_poly.entity_id
_entity_poly.type
_entity_poly.pdbx_seq_one_letter_code
_entity_poly.pdbx_strand_id
1 'polypeptide(L)'
;MQKQQQLESFLPDTQSQDVRNLLKKPPHKCGLVTIFRDDKDKGKNSDLHLYVSYKMDKDIDYLAYAIQCQHFAGIGVTHGSINFNLEKMPLFKQNALIEFEDFLEVIIHEMTHVLGFSENDIERWVLPKGTTHAFVKTKIKGVDTVLLKTPNVLRFARDYFNCPILEGMPLQHLGSKDSQISHWPNTIIQNEYMSTSTSFIQAYFSGFTTNLLRDTGYYAEINASMEEQMFYGKGKGCEYVMRKCDIAFREYCNPKTDVGLCDFYHHGFSSCKPGLYNDPDCNNLYPYQNGKCWDVNSEFNTDVYKRSNGTKFGTDSRCFNGNLLGFFGADCSSDKPV
;
A
#
# COMPACT_ATOMS: atom_id res chain seq x y z
N MET A 1 23.61 7.03 22.41
CA MET A 1 22.73 7.77 23.33
C MET A 1 22.70 9.28 23.04
N GLN A 2 23.81 10.04 23.16
CA GLN A 2 23.75 11.51 22.93
C GLN A 2 23.41 11.93 21.49
N LYS A 3 23.91 11.24 20.45
CA LYS A 3 23.53 11.51 19.04
C LYS A 3 22.04 11.23 18.74
N GLN A 4 21.46 10.24 19.41
CA GLN A 4 20.07 9.82 19.23
C GLN A 4 19.10 10.82 19.87
N GLN A 5 19.41 11.29 21.08
CA GLN A 5 18.66 12.37 21.73
C GLN A 5 18.70 13.69 20.96
N GLN A 6 19.80 13.99 20.24
CA GLN A 6 19.89 15.19 19.42
C GLN A 6 18.99 15.11 18.18
N LEU A 7 19.01 14.00 17.42
CA LEU A 7 18.15 13.80 16.25
C LEU A 7 16.66 13.74 16.61
N GLU A 8 16.31 13.07 17.72
CA GLU A 8 14.93 13.02 18.24
C GLU A 8 14.45 14.39 18.75
N SER A 9 15.35 15.29 19.18
CA SER A 9 14.98 16.64 19.63
C SER A 9 14.70 17.66 18.51
N PHE A 10 15.10 17.35 17.26
CA PHE A 10 14.87 18.22 16.09
C PHE A 10 13.68 17.80 15.24
N LEU A 11 13.15 16.60 15.44
CA LEU A 11 11.97 16.12 14.74
C LEU A 11 10.76 16.37 15.65
N PRO A 12 9.80 17.24 15.27
CA PRO A 12 8.59 17.39 16.05
C PRO A 12 7.92 16.02 16.18
N ASP A 13 7.30 15.79 17.34
CA ASP A 13 6.52 14.61 17.69
C ASP A 13 5.19 14.60 16.89
N THR A 14 5.27 14.80 15.58
CA THR A 14 4.18 14.53 14.64
C THR A 14 4.18 13.04 14.46
N GLN A 15 3.37 12.36 15.28
CA GLN A 15 3.04 10.95 15.11
C GLN A 15 2.94 10.66 13.61
N SER A 16 3.83 9.80 13.12
CA SER A 16 3.62 9.10 11.87
C SER A 16 2.29 8.36 12.04
N GLN A 17 1.19 9.00 11.63
CA GLN A 17 -0.12 8.39 11.50
C GLN A 17 -0.02 7.42 10.32
N ASP A 18 0.74 6.34 10.55
CA ASP A 18 0.32 5.06 10.03
C ASP A 18 -1.14 4.86 10.43
N VAL A 19 -1.86 4.13 9.59
CA VAL A 19 -3.23 3.69 9.81
C VAL A 19 -4.29 4.71 9.39
N ARG A 20 -4.61 4.73 8.09
CA ARG A 20 -6.00 4.88 7.62
C ARG A 20 -6.26 4.02 6.37
N ASN A 21 -6.48 2.72 6.59
CA ASN A 21 -7.76 2.05 6.32
C ASN A 21 -7.65 0.52 6.41
N LEU A 22 -8.78 -0.06 6.82
CA LEU A 22 -9.24 -1.45 6.71
C LEU A 22 -8.91 -2.42 7.89
N LEU A 23 -9.80 -2.85 8.79
CA LEU A 23 -11.24 -2.62 9.04
C LEU A 23 -11.57 -3.09 10.49
N LYS A 24 -12.43 -2.40 11.23
CA LYS A 24 -13.47 -3.05 12.06
C LYS A 24 -14.75 -3.04 11.21
N LYS A 25 -15.16 -4.23 10.76
CA LYS A 25 -16.36 -4.59 9.94
C LYS A 25 -17.25 -3.40 9.50
N PRO A 26 -17.13 -2.91 8.26
CA PRO A 26 -18.15 -2.08 7.65
C PRO A 26 -19.36 -2.97 7.32
N PRO A 27 -20.59 -2.43 7.28
CA PRO A 27 -21.75 -3.22 6.92
C PRO A 27 -21.65 -3.65 5.44
N HIS A 28 -21.40 -4.94 5.19
CA HIS A 28 -21.56 -5.57 3.88
C HIS A 28 -23.03 -5.53 3.45
N LYS A 29 -23.46 -4.38 2.92
CA LYS A 29 -24.84 -4.20 2.49
C LYS A 29 -24.88 -3.42 1.19
N CYS A 30 -25.31 -4.10 0.14
CA CYS A 30 -25.76 -3.47 -1.09
C CYS A 30 -27.06 -2.70 -0.88
N GLY A 31 -27.33 -1.73 -1.76
CA GLY A 31 -28.54 -0.91 -1.67
C GLY A 31 -28.45 0.22 -0.64
N LEU A 32 -27.26 0.79 -0.45
CA LEU A 32 -27.08 2.06 0.28
C LEU A 32 -27.65 3.24 -0.50
N VAL A 33 -27.64 3.14 -1.83
CA VAL A 33 -28.19 4.13 -2.76
C VAL A 33 -29.56 3.67 -3.24
N THR A 34 -30.51 4.60 -3.33
CA THR A 34 -31.77 4.36 -4.04
C THR A 34 -31.50 4.25 -5.53
N ILE A 35 -31.57 3.03 -6.07
CA ILE A 35 -31.42 2.79 -7.51
C ILE A 35 -32.67 3.30 -8.24
N PHE A 36 -32.50 4.17 -9.23
CA PHE A 36 -33.58 4.73 -10.05
C PHE A 36 -34.31 3.65 -10.84
N ARG A 37 -35.61 3.84 -11.11
CA ARG A 37 -36.43 2.86 -11.85
C ARG A 37 -35.87 2.57 -13.25
N ASP A 38 -35.38 3.59 -13.95
CA ASP A 38 -34.81 3.37 -15.29
C ASP A 38 -33.63 2.39 -15.28
N ASP A 39 -32.76 2.43 -14.26
CA ASP A 39 -31.66 1.48 -14.13
C ASP A 39 -32.14 0.08 -13.74
N LYS A 40 -33.25 -0.04 -12.98
CA LYS A 40 -33.85 -1.33 -12.63
C LYS A 40 -34.59 -1.99 -13.79
N ASP A 41 -35.32 -1.21 -14.56
CA ASP A 41 -36.31 -1.71 -15.51
C ASP A 41 -35.73 -1.82 -16.93
N LYS A 42 -34.86 -0.87 -17.32
CA LYS A 42 -34.31 -0.78 -18.68
C LYS A 42 -32.84 -1.20 -18.74
N GLY A 43 -32.11 -1.04 -17.64
CA GLY A 43 -30.65 -1.16 -17.61
C GLY A 43 -29.96 -0.07 -18.46
N LYS A 44 -28.63 -0.07 -18.44
CA LYS A 44 -27.80 0.76 -19.32
C LYS A 44 -26.86 -0.15 -20.11
N ASN A 45 -26.43 0.30 -21.28
CA ASN A 45 -25.39 -0.37 -22.03
C ASN A 45 -24.03 -0.07 -21.40
N SER A 46 -23.65 -0.85 -20.40
CA SER A 46 -22.40 -0.71 -19.63
C SER A 46 -21.99 -2.04 -19.03
N ASP A 47 -20.68 -2.24 -18.87
CA ASP A 47 -20.12 -3.48 -18.31
C ASP A 47 -20.15 -3.48 -16.76
N LEU A 48 -20.01 -2.30 -16.15
CA LEU A 48 -19.97 -2.12 -14.71
C LEU A 48 -20.74 -0.85 -14.27
N HIS A 49 -21.64 -1.01 -13.31
CA HIS A 49 -22.35 0.08 -12.64
C HIS A 49 -21.81 0.25 -11.22
N LEU A 50 -21.38 1.46 -10.87
CA LEU A 50 -20.91 1.79 -9.53
C LEU A 50 -21.90 2.71 -8.83
N TYR A 51 -22.46 2.24 -7.72
CA TYR A 51 -23.33 3.04 -6.86
C TYR A 51 -22.53 3.67 -5.72
N VAL A 52 -22.38 4.98 -5.80
CA VAL A 52 -21.60 5.76 -4.83
C VAL A 52 -22.51 6.31 -3.73
N SER A 53 -22.15 6.05 -2.48
CA SER A 53 -22.82 6.60 -1.29
C SER A 53 -21.83 7.19 -0.30
N TYR A 54 -22.34 7.83 0.73
CA TYR A 54 -21.54 8.30 1.85
C TYR A 54 -22.28 8.13 3.18
N LYS A 55 -21.51 8.08 4.27
CA LYS A 55 -21.96 8.03 5.67
C LYS A 55 -21.11 8.96 6.54
N MET A 56 -21.60 9.20 7.75
CA MET A 56 -20.92 9.98 8.80
C MET A 56 -20.66 9.06 10.00
N ASP A 57 -19.74 8.11 9.85
CA ASP A 57 -19.48 7.09 10.88
C ASP A 57 -18.31 7.55 11.77
N LYS A 58 -18.63 8.25 12.87
CA LYS A 58 -17.62 8.80 13.80
C LYS A 58 -16.79 7.71 14.49
N ASP A 59 -17.42 6.61 14.85
CA ASP A 59 -16.85 5.55 15.69
C ASP A 59 -16.13 4.45 14.91
N ILE A 60 -16.17 4.50 13.56
CA ILE A 60 -15.55 3.50 12.69
C ILE A 60 -14.46 4.18 11.86
N ASP A 61 -13.26 3.62 11.92
CA ASP A 61 -12.09 4.18 11.24
C ASP A 61 -11.92 3.55 9.85
N TYR A 62 -12.51 4.22 8.84
CA TYR A 62 -12.35 3.92 7.42
C TYR A 62 -12.59 5.20 6.61
N LEU A 63 -11.91 5.41 5.46
CA LEU A 63 -12.18 6.52 4.52
C LEU A 63 -13.21 6.09 3.47
N ALA A 64 -13.07 4.87 2.96
CA ALA A 64 -13.97 4.27 1.99
C ALA A 64 -14.02 2.76 2.18
N TYR A 65 -15.06 2.13 1.64
CA TYR A 65 -15.06 0.71 1.32
C TYR A 65 -15.84 0.49 0.02
N ALA A 66 -15.52 -0.57 -0.70
CA ALA A 66 -16.34 -1.02 -1.81
C ALA A 66 -16.59 -2.52 -1.82
N ILE A 67 -17.70 -2.91 -2.43
CA ILE A 67 -18.16 -4.29 -2.49
C ILE A 67 -18.77 -4.61 -3.85
N GLN A 68 -18.67 -5.88 -4.26
CA GLN A 68 -19.48 -6.42 -5.34
C GLN A 68 -20.94 -6.61 -4.89
N CYS A 69 -21.87 -6.10 -5.68
CA CYS A 69 -23.31 -6.19 -5.41
C CYS A 69 -24.09 -7.08 -6.38
N GLN A 70 -23.61 -7.20 -7.61
CA GLN A 70 -24.16 -8.14 -8.58
C GLN A 70 -23.04 -8.75 -9.41
N HIS A 71 -23.14 -10.06 -9.61
CA HIS A 71 -22.20 -10.87 -10.35
C HIS A 71 -22.97 -11.81 -11.29
N PHE A 72 -22.43 -12.02 -12.49
CA PHE A 72 -22.92 -13.01 -13.44
C PHE A 72 -21.87 -14.08 -13.66
N ALA A 73 -22.28 -15.34 -13.46
CA ALA A 73 -21.40 -16.49 -13.65
C ALA A 73 -20.80 -16.51 -15.06
N GLY A 74 -19.47 -16.61 -15.16
CA GLY A 74 -18.73 -16.62 -16.42
C GLY A 74 -18.44 -15.24 -17.03
N ILE A 75 -19.04 -14.16 -16.53
CA ILE A 75 -18.81 -12.79 -17.01
C ILE A 75 -18.05 -11.98 -15.96
N GLY A 76 -18.46 -12.07 -14.69
CA GLY A 76 -17.86 -11.33 -13.59
C GLY A 76 -18.83 -10.34 -12.95
N VAL A 77 -18.27 -9.33 -12.30
CA VAL A 77 -19.03 -8.26 -11.62
C VAL A 77 -19.72 -7.34 -12.63
N THR A 78 -20.96 -6.96 -12.36
CA THR A 78 -21.69 -5.95 -13.16
C THR A 78 -22.17 -4.77 -12.33
N HIS A 79 -22.32 -4.94 -11.02
CA HIS A 79 -22.70 -3.85 -10.13
C HIS A 79 -21.86 -3.88 -8.86
N GLY A 80 -21.30 -2.74 -8.51
CA GLY A 80 -20.59 -2.52 -7.26
C GLY A 80 -21.17 -1.35 -6.48
N SER A 81 -20.84 -1.27 -5.21
CA SER A 81 -21.11 -0.10 -4.39
C SER A 81 -19.83 0.39 -3.77
N ILE A 82 -19.65 1.72 -3.75
CA ILE A 82 -18.55 2.41 -3.10
C ILE A 82 -19.17 3.32 -2.06
N ASN A 83 -18.72 3.23 -0.82
CA ASN A 83 -19.21 4.07 0.26
C ASN A 83 -18.08 4.81 0.94
N PHE A 84 -18.28 6.11 1.09
CA PHE A 84 -17.35 7.03 1.73
C PHE A 84 -17.73 7.32 3.18
N ASN A 85 -16.74 7.49 4.06
CA ASN A 85 -16.95 8.06 5.39
C ASN A 85 -16.48 9.51 5.42
N LEU A 86 -17.39 10.47 5.28
CA LEU A 86 -16.99 11.87 5.23
C LEU A 86 -16.47 12.37 6.59
N GLU A 87 -16.71 11.66 7.69
CA GLU A 87 -16.11 12.03 8.99
C GLU A 87 -14.62 11.74 9.11
N LYS A 88 -14.09 10.86 8.26
CA LYS A 88 -12.66 10.53 8.27
C LYS A 88 -11.90 11.19 7.12
N MET A 89 -12.63 11.80 6.17
CA MET A 89 -12.03 12.46 5.03
C MET A 89 -11.20 13.68 5.46
N PRO A 90 -10.04 13.89 4.82
CA PRO A 90 -9.31 15.13 4.99
C PRO A 90 -10.18 16.30 4.50
N LEU A 91 -10.11 17.41 5.21
CA LEU A 91 -10.70 18.66 4.73
C LEU A 91 -9.85 19.16 3.56
N PHE A 92 -10.33 18.94 2.34
CA PHE A 92 -9.71 19.48 1.13
C PHE A 92 -9.78 21.02 1.20
N LYS A 93 -8.66 21.65 1.58
CA LYS A 93 -8.48 23.09 1.40
C LYS A 93 -8.43 23.39 -0.11
N GLN A 94 -8.67 24.64 -0.50
CA GLN A 94 -8.45 25.04 -1.89
C GLN A 94 -7.00 24.71 -2.28
N ASN A 95 -6.81 24.08 -3.44
CA ASN A 95 -5.52 23.62 -3.99
C ASN A 95 -4.80 22.49 -3.22
N ALA A 96 -5.54 21.67 -2.46
CA ALA A 96 -5.03 20.46 -1.80
C ALA A 96 -4.80 19.29 -2.79
N LEU A 97 -3.91 19.49 -3.79
CA LEU A 97 -3.66 18.52 -4.87
C LEU A 97 -3.06 17.22 -4.34
N ILE A 98 -2.12 17.29 -3.40
CA ILE A 98 -1.45 16.10 -2.81
C ILE A 98 -2.46 15.27 -2.03
N GLU A 99 -3.29 15.91 -1.20
CA GLU A 99 -4.32 15.21 -0.44
C GLU A 99 -5.40 14.61 -1.34
N PHE A 100 -5.71 15.27 -2.46
CA PHE A 100 -6.62 14.74 -3.47
C PHE A 100 -6.03 13.52 -4.18
N GLU A 101 -4.74 13.53 -4.54
CA GLU A 101 -4.03 12.39 -5.11
C GLU A 101 -3.99 11.21 -4.13
N ASP A 102 -3.58 11.43 -2.87
CA ASP A 102 -3.59 10.41 -1.80
C ASP A 102 -5.00 9.80 -1.64
N PHE A 103 -6.05 10.61 -1.76
CA PHE A 103 -7.43 10.14 -1.69
C PHE A 103 -7.89 9.37 -2.93
N LEU A 104 -7.44 9.77 -4.12
CA LEU A 104 -7.74 9.08 -5.37
C LEU A 104 -7.14 7.67 -5.37
N GLU A 105 -5.94 7.48 -4.82
CA GLU A 105 -5.34 6.16 -4.63
C GLU A 105 -6.24 5.23 -3.80
N VAL A 106 -6.84 5.73 -2.71
CA VAL A 106 -7.81 4.98 -1.91
C VAL A 106 -9.05 4.62 -2.72
N ILE A 107 -9.57 5.54 -3.54
CA ILE A 107 -10.74 5.23 -4.40
C ILE A 107 -10.40 4.12 -5.39
N ILE A 108 -9.24 4.18 -6.04
CA ILE A 108 -8.79 3.18 -7.02
C ILE A 108 -8.59 1.81 -6.34
N HIS A 109 -8.05 1.80 -5.13
CA HIS A 109 -7.95 0.60 -4.28
C HIS A 109 -9.33 -0.04 -4.07
N GLU A 110 -10.29 0.74 -3.57
CA GLU A 110 -11.65 0.25 -3.31
C GLU A 110 -12.35 -0.21 -4.60
N MET A 111 -12.20 0.53 -5.69
CA MET A 111 -12.70 0.10 -7.00
C MET A 111 -12.13 -1.26 -7.41
N THR A 112 -10.88 -1.55 -7.09
CA THR A 112 -10.25 -2.84 -7.42
C THR A 112 -10.85 -4.01 -6.64
N HIS A 113 -11.31 -3.79 -5.40
CA HIS A 113 -12.12 -4.79 -4.70
C HIS A 113 -13.39 -5.12 -5.47
N VAL A 114 -14.08 -4.12 -6.03
CA VAL A 114 -15.23 -4.35 -6.92
C VAL A 114 -14.80 -5.16 -8.15
N LEU A 115 -13.66 -4.84 -8.76
CA LEU A 115 -13.16 -5.53 -9.95
C LEU A 115 -12.79 -7.01 -9.72
N GLY A 116 -12.59 -7.43 -8.46
CA GLY A 116 -12.53 -8.85 -8.12
C GLY A 116 -11.41 -9.26 -7.20
N PHE A 117 -10.66 -8.32 -6.62
CA PHE A 117 -9.72 -8.65 -5.55
C PHE A 117 -10.41 -8.58 -4.19
N SER A 118 -11.17 -9.60 -3.81
CA SER A 118 -11.65 -9.76 -2.43
C SER A 118 -11.77 -11.23 -2.06
N GLU A 119 -11.66 -11.57 -0.77
CA GLU A 119 -11.80 -12.95 -0.28
C GLU A 119 -13.07 -13.63 -0.80
N ASN A 120 -14.20 -12.92 -0.78
CA ASN A 120 -15.51 -13.43 -1.19
C ASN A 120 -15.62 -13.68 -2.70
N ASP A 121 -14.73 -13.10 -3.50
CA ASP A 121 -14.79 -13.14 -4.95
C ASP A 121 -13.85 -14.20 -5.53
N ILE A 122 -12.79 -14.59 -4.81
CA ILE A 122 -11.79 -15.57 -5.27
C ILE A 122 -12.43 -16.90 -5.68
N GLU A 123 -13.45 -17.36 -4.96
CA GLU A 123 -14.17 -18.60 -5.29
C GLU A 123 -15.06 -18.49 -6.53
N ARG A 124 -15.35 -17.26 -6.99
CA ARG A 124 -16.21 -16.96 -8.15
C ARG A 124 -15.43 -16.71 -9.43
N TRP A 125 -14.10 -16.65 -9.35
CA TRP A 125 -13.24 -16.43 -10.50
C TRP A 125 -13.41 -17.54 -11.55
N VAL A 126 -13.30 -17.16 -12.82
CA VAL A 126 -13.37 -18.08 -13.96
C VAL A 126 -11.97 -18.65 -14.20
N LEU A 127 -11.66 -19.74 -13.51
CA LEU A 127 -10.33 -20.35 -13.55
C LEU A 127 -10.08 -21.13 -14.85
N PRO A 128 -8.84 -21.16 -15.36
CA PRO A 128 -8.47 -22.00 -16.50
C PRO A 128 -8.75 -23.48 -16.26
N LYS A 129 -9.02 -24.22 -17.35
CA LYS A 129 -9.22 -25.68 -17.29
C LYS A 129 -8.03 -26.37 -16.60
N GLY A 130 -8.31 -27.16 -15.57
CA GLY A 130 -7.31 -27.86 -14.77
C GLY A 130 -6.93 -27.16 -13.45
N THR A 131 -7.27 -25.89 -13.29
CA THR A 131 -7.12 -25.17 -12.01
C THR A 131 -8.40 -25.33 -11.20
N THR A 132 -8.39 -26.22 -10.20
CA THR A 132 -9.58 -26.50 -9.36
C THR A 132 -9.79 -25.48 -8.24
N HIS A 133 -8.71 -24.86 -7.77
CA HIS A 133 -8.75 -23.85 -6.71
C HIS A 133 -7.73 -22.75 -7.01
N ALA A 134 -8.13 -21.49 -6.79
CA ALA A 134 -7.26 -20.33 -6.97
C ALA A 134 -6.16 -20.25 -5.91
N PHE A 135 -6.38 -20.84 -4.73
CA PHE A 135 -5.48 -20.75 -3.58
C PHE A 135 -5.13 -22.11 -2.98
N VAL A 136 -4.10 -22.09 -2.12
CA VAL A 136 -3.74 -23.18 -1.20
C VAL A 136 -3.52 -22.60 0.20
N LYS A 137 -3.89 -23.34 1.23
CA LYS A 137 -3.62 -22.97 2.63
C LYS A 137 -2.40 -23.75 3.12
N THR A 138 -1.46 -23.07 3.75
CA THR A 138 -0.24 -23.66 4.30
C THR A 138 0.20 -22.95 5.57
N LYS A 139 1.25 -23.42 6.22
CA LYS A 139 1.91 -22.74 7.33
C LYS A 139 3.28 -22.25 6.91
N ILE A 140 3.51 -20.94 6.97
CA ILE A 140 4.84 -20.35 6.81
C ILE A 140 5.33 -19.91 8.19
N LYS A 141 6.42 -20.51 8.67
CA LYS A 141 6.98 -20.28 10.01
C LYS A 141 5.94 -20.40 11.14
N GLY A 142 5.05 -21.39 11.03
CA GLY A 142 4.00 -21.65 12.02
C GLY A 142 2.73 -20.79 11.86
N VAL A 143 2.74 -19.80 10.97
CA VAL A 143 1.59 -18.92 10.71
C VAL A 143 0.75 -19.44 9.55
N ASP A 144 -0.55 -19.60 9.77
CA ASP A 144 -1.49 -19.97 8.72
C ASP A 144 -1.51 -18.90 7.63
N THR A 145 -1.27 -19.32 6.39
CA THR A 145 -1.11 -18.44 5.23
C THR A 145 -1.93 -18.99 4.07
N VAL A 146 -2.65 -18.10 3.40
CA VAL A 146 -3.29 -18.39 2.12
C VAL A 146 -2.36 -17.94 1.00
N LEU A 147 -2.04 -18.84 0.09
CA LEU A 147 -1.22 -18.57 -1.08
C LEU A 147 -2.09 -18.59 -2.34
N LEU A 148 -2.07 -17.51 -3.11
CA LEU A 148 -2.71 -17.44 -4.42
C LEU A 148 -1.82 -18.12 -5.47
N LYS A 149 -2.31 -19.20 -6.08
CA LYS A 149 -1.55 -20.06 -6.99
C LYS A 149 -2.03 -20.00 -8.43
N THR A 150 -2.78 -18.96 -8.78
CA THR A 150 -3.28 -18.76 -10.13
C THR A 150 -2.13 -18.53 -11.12
N PRO A 151 -2.28 -18.91 -12.40
CA PRO A 151 -1.13 -19.08 -13.29
C PRO A 151 -0.28 -17.83 -13.52
N ASN A 152 -0.91 -16.67 -13.76
CA ASN A 152 -0.16 -15.44 -14.03
C ASN A 152 0.45 -14.87 -12.75
N VAL A 153 -0.29 -14.85 -11.63
CA VAL A 153 0.22 -14.39 -10.33
C VAL A 153 1.41 -15.24 -9.88
N LEU A 154 1.28 -16.57 -9.93
CA LEU A 154 2.35 -17.47 -9.49
C LEU A 154 3.60 -17.32 -10.37
N ARG A 155 3.44 -17.26 -11.69
CA ARG A 155 4.58 -17.03 -12.61
C ARG A 155 5.27 -15.71 -12.27
N PHE A 156 4.50 -14.62 -12.18
CA PHE A 156 5.05 -13.30 -11.88
C PHE A 156 5.75 -13.27 -10.52
N ALA A 157 5.16 -13.83 -9.47
CA ALA A 157 5.76 -13.85 -8.14
C ALA A 157 7.09 -14.63 -8.11
N ARG A 158 7.15 -15.80 -8.77
CA ARG A 158 8.39 -16.59 -8.87
C ARG A 158 9.51 -15.79 -9.53
N ASP A 159 9.20 -15.12 -10.64
CA ASP A 159 10.16 -14.32 -11.39
C ASP A 159 10.55 -13.07 -10.60
N TYR A 160 9.58 -12.36 -10.01
CA TYR A 160 9.78 -11.13 -9.26
C TYR A 160 10.69 -11.32 -8.05
N PHE A 161 10.41 -12.32 -7.21
CA PHE A 161 11.22 -12.62 -6.03
C PHE A 161 12.47 -13.44 -6.35
N ASN A 162 12.62 -13.98 -7.56
CA ASN A 162 13.62 -15.01 -7.87
C ASN A 162 13.49 -16.24 -6.96
N CYS A 163 12.27 -16.76 -6.84
CA CYS A 163 11.97 -17.95 -6.03
C CYS A 163 11.21 -19.01 -6.85
N PRO A 164 11.91 -19.94 -7.53
CA PRO A 164 11.27 -20.92 -8.41
C PRO A 164 10.39 -21.96 -7.68
N ILE A 165 10.67 -22.20 -6.39
CA ILE A 165 9.92 -23.18 -5.57
C ILE A 165 8.67 -22.60 -4.90
N LEU A 166 8.37 -21.31 -5.10
CA LEU A 166 7.18 -20.69 -4.49
C LEU A 166 5.92 -21.43 -4.95
N GLU A 167 5.05 -21.84 -4.03
CA GLU A 167 3.81 -22.58 -4.36
C GLU A 167 2.64 -21.67 -4.76
N GLY A 168 2.68 -20.42 -4.29
CA GLY A 168 1.68 -19.38 -4.50
C GLY A 168 2.16 -18.06 -3.89
N MET A 169 1.62 -16.94 -4.37
CA MET A 169 1.88 -15.62 -3.78
C MET A 169 1.15 -15.51 -2.43
N PRO A 170 1.85 -15.23 -1.31
CA PRO A 170 1.18 -15.02 -0.04
C PRO A 170 0.21 -13.84 -0.08
N LEU A 171 -0.95 -14.01 0.51
CA LEU A 171 -1.91 -12.93 0.76
C LEU A 171 -1.75 -12.41 2.19
N GLN A 172 -2.27 -11.20 2.43
CA GLN A 172 -2.30 -10.61 3.76
C GLN A 172 -2.99 -11.56 4.77
N HIS A 173 -2.37 -11.72 5.95
CA HIS A 173 -2.86 -12.60 7.01
C HIS A 173 -3.04 -11.90 8.36
N LEU A 174 -2.57 -10.65 8.51
CA LEU A 174 -2.84 -9.81 9.68
C LEU A 174 -3.95 -8.81 9.34
N GLY A 175 -4.65 -8.34 10.37
CA GLY A 175 -5.81 -7.46 10.21
C GLY A 175 -7.11 -8.18 10.56
N SER A 176 -8.24 -7.54 10.29
CA SER A 176 -9.55 -8.16 10.46
C SER A 176 -9.84 -9.19 9.36
N LYS A 177 -10.86 -10.03 9.56
CA LYS A 177 -11.24 -11.06 8.57
C LYS A 177 -11.43 -10.49 7.17
N ASP A 178 -12.08 -9.33 7.05
CA ASP A 178 -12.36 -8.69 5.76
C ASP A 178 -11.08 -8.12 5.08
N SER A 179 -10.04 -7.84 5.87
CA SER A 179 -8.74 -7.34 5.39
C SER A 179 -7.77 -8.48 5.04
N GLN A 180 -7.86 -9.61 5.73
CA GLN A 180 -7.10 -10.81 5.38
C GLN A 180 -7.57 -11.35 4.02
N ILE A 181 -6.66 -11.91 3.23
CA ILE A 181 -6.97 -12.60 1.96
C ILE A 181 -7.49 -11.68 0.82
N SER A 182 -7.87 -10.44 1.11
CA SER A 182 -8.30 -9.43 0.11
C SER A 182 -7.20 -8.45 -0.31
N HIS A 183 -5.98 -8.61 0.23
CA HIS A 183 -4.87 -7.68 0.01
C HIS A 183 -3.54 -8.41 -0.18
N TRP A 184 -2.61 -7.69 -0.77
CA TRP A 184 -1.21 -8.07 -0.77
C TRP A 184 -0.53 -7.83 0.59
N PRO A 185 0.46 -8.65 0.95
CA PRO A 185 1.17 -8.54 2.21
C PRO A 185 2.16 -7.38 2.23
N ASN A 186 1.91 -6.40 3.09
CA ASN A 186 2.80 -5.25 3.31
C ASN A 186 4.24 -5.67 3.62
N THR A 187 4.43 -6.75 4.37
CA THR A 187 5.74 -7.25 4.83
C THR A 187 6.73 -7.45 3.68
N ILE A 188 6.24 -7.88 2.50
CA ILE A 188 7.11 -8.33 1.39
C ILE A 188 6.97 -7.51 0.11
N ILE A 189 5.89 -6.74 -0.05
CA ILE A 189 5.67 -5.85 -1.22
C ILE A 189 5.05 -4.51 -0.80
N GLN A 190 5.76 -3.77 0.06
CA GLN A 190 5.34 -2.45 0.48
C GLN A 190 5.12 -1.51 -0.71
N ASN A 191 4.14 -0.61 -0.59
CA ASN A 191 3.72 0.36 -1.60
C ASN A 191 3.05 -0.24 -2.85
N GLU A 192 2.76 -1.53 -2.91
CA GLU A 192 1.79 -2.04 -3.88
C GLU A 192 0.41 -1.48 -3.53
N TYR A 193 -0.32 -0.89 -4.48
CA TYR A 193 -1.54 -0.14 -4.13
C TYR A 193 -2.68 -0.98 -3.52
N MET A 194 -2.73 -2.30 -3.74
CA MET A 194 -3.65 -3.26 -3.10
C MET A 194 -3.06 -3.89 -1.82
N SER A 195 -1.99 -3.31 -1.28
CA SER A 195 -1.51 -3.60 0.06
C SER A 195 -2.52 -3.13 1.12
N THR A 196 -2.54 -3.78 2.27
CA THR A 196 -3.47 -3.41 3.36
C THR A 196 -3.19 -2.03 3.94
N SER A 197 -1.94 -1.58 3.95
CA SER A 197 -1.65 -0.18 4.28
C SER A 197 -1.62 0.65 3.00
N THR A 198 -2.43 1.71 2.97
CA THR A 198 -2.27 2.77 1.99
C THR A 198 -0.89 3.41 2.13
N SER A 199 -0.21 3.61 1.01
CA SER A 199 1.01 4.41 0.98
C SER A 199 0.64 5.87 0.82
N PHE A 200 1.16 6.74 1.69
CA PHE A 200 0.98 8.19 1.54
C PHE A 200 2.09 8.84 0.68
N ILE A 201 2.98 8.05 0.10
CA ILE A 201 4.06 8.58 -0.76
C ILE A 201 3.83 8.24 -2.22
N GLN A 202 3.63 6.96 -2.50
CA GLN A 202 3.45 6.43 -3.83
C GLN A 202 2.85 5.05 -3.68
N ALA A 203 1.69 4.84 -4.28
CA ALA A 203 1.16 3.51 -4.51
C ALA A 203 1.50 3.06 -5.95
N TYR A 204 1.90 1.80 -6.12
CA TYR A 204 2.26 1.23 -7.42
C TYR A 204 1.19 0.26 -7.91
N PHE A 205 0.65 0.51 -9.09
CA PHE A 205 -0.18 -0.42 -9.86
C PHE A 205 0.69 -1.50 -10.49
N SER A 206 1.12 -2.46 -9.68
CA SER A 206 2.18 -3.39 -10.04
C SER A 206 1.69 -4.58 -10.86
N GLY A 207 2.66 -5.34 -11.38
CA GLY A 207 2.41 -6.65 -11.99
C GLY A 207 1.72 -7.66 -11.07
N PHE A 208 1.77 -7.51 -9.75
CA PHE A 208 1.01 -8.39 -8.86
C PHE A 208 -0.49 -8.22 -9.07
N THR A 209 -0.99 -6.99 -9.01
CA THR A 209 -2.43 -6.73 -9.17
C THR A 209 -2.89 -6.90 -10.61
N THR A 210 -2.12 -6.50 -11.62
CA THR A 210 -2.51 -6.75 -13.02
C THR A 210 -2.61 -8.25 -13.30
N ASN A 211 -1.66 -9.07 -12.83
CA ASN A 211 -1.74 -10.52 -13.03
C ASN A 211 -2.87 -11.17 -12.21
N LEU A 212 -3.21 -10.64 -11.04
CA LEU A 212 -4.40 -11.08 -10.30
C LEU A 212 -5.67 -10.81 -11.08
N LEU A 213 -5.84 -9.59 -11.60
CA LEU A 213 -7.01 -9.22 -12.39
C LEU A 213 -7.10 -10.07 -13.67
N ARG A 214 -5.98 -10.39 -14.34
CA ARG A 214 -5.95 -11.33 -15.48
C ARG A 214 -6.44 -12.72 -15.06
N ASP A 215 -6.03 -13.18 -13.89
CA ASP A 215 -6.37 -14.50 -13.36
C ASP A 215 -7.81 -14.60 -12.82
N THR A 216 -8.54 -13.49 -12.64
CA THR A 216 -9.97 -13.53 -12.33
C THR A 216 -10.80 -14.18 -13.44
N GLY A 217 -10.30 -14.10 -14.68
CA GLY A 217 -11.00 -14.52 -15.89
C GLY A 217 -12.13 -13.60 -16.33
N TYR A 218 -12.31 -12.43 -15.69
CA TYR A 218 -13.33 -11.44 -16.06
C TYR A 218 -12.87 -10.50 -17.18
N TYR A 219 -11.56 -10.26 -17.27
CA TYR A 219 -10.97 -9.28 -18.18
C TYR A 219 -10.22 -10.01 -19.30
N ALA A 220 -10.57 -9.71 -20.56
CA ALA A 220 -9.88 -10.29 -21.71
C ALA A 220 -8.40 -9.87 -21.76
N GLU A 221 -8.13 -8.60 -21.46
CA GLU A 221 -6.79 -8.02 -21.49
C GLU A 221 -6.65 -6.96 -20.40
N ILE A 222 -5.40 -6.71 -19.99
CA ILE A 222 -5.02 -5.57 -19.18
C ILE A 222 -3.86 -4.89 -19.88
N ASN A 223 -4.02 -3.59 -20.14
CA ASN A 223 -3.01 -2.80 -20.81
C ASN A 223 -1.70 -2.81 -20.01
N ALA A 224 -0.71 -3.54 -20.51
CA ALA A 224 0.59 -3.67 -19.86
C ALA A 224 1.35 -2.35 -19.76
N SER A 225 1.00 -1.32 -20.56
CA SER A 225 1.62 0.01 -20.45
C SER A 225 1.25 0.74 -19.17
N MET A 226 0.21 0.31 -18.46
CA MET A 226 -0.18 0.85 -17.16
C MET A 226 0.55 0.18 -16.00
N GLU A 227 1.23 -0.94 -16.23
CA GLU A 227 1.91 -1.70 -15.19
C GLU A 227 3.15 -0.96 -14.70
N GLU A 228 3.13 -0.56 -13.43
CA GLU A 228 4.23 0.17 -12.82
C GLU A 228 5.31 -0.78 -12.30
N GLN A 229 6.55 -0.35 -12.43
CA GLN A 229 7.69 -1.10 -11.93
C GLN A 229 7.88 -0.87 -10.44
N MET A 230 7.77 -1.96 -9.69
CA MET A 230 8.07 -1.98 -8.26
C MET A 230 9.42 -2.68 -8.02
N PHE A 231 10.17 -2.24 -7.01
CA PHE A 231 11.49 -2.82 -6.68
C PHE A 231 11.57 -3.42 -5.27
N TYR A 232 10.61 -3.12 -4.41
CA TYR A 232 10.57 -3.63 -3.04
C TYR A 232 10.46 -5.16 -3.03
N GLY A 233 11.44 -5.84 -2.44
CA GLY A 233 11.47 -7.31 -2.39
C GLY A 233 11.92 -7.99 -3.68
N LYS A 234 12.19 -7.26 -4.77
CA LYS A 234 12.59 -7.83 -6.05
C LYS A 234 13.92 -8.59 -5.95
N GLY A 235 13.92 -9.84 -6.39
CA GLY A 235 15.12 -10.70 -6.43
C GLY A 235 15.65 -11.19 -5.08
N LYS A 236 14.88 -11.06 -3.99
CA LYS A 236 15.36 -11.41 -2.63
C LYS A 236 15.37 -12.90 -2.30
N GLY A 237 14.80 -13.73 -3.17
CA GLY A 237 14.77 -15.17 -3.06
C GLY A 237 13.69 -15.70 -2.13
N CYS A 238 13.69 -17.02 -1.98
CA CYS A 238 12.61 -17.73 -1.31
C CYS A 238 12.49 -17.44 0.19
N GLU A 239 13.62 -17.26 0.89
CA GLU A 239 13.57 -16.99 2.33
C GLU A 239 12.81 -15.69 2.64
N TYR A 240 12.98 -14.66 1.80
CA TYR A 240 12.32 -13.37 1.94
C TYR A 240 10.79 -13.51 1.82
N VAL A 241 10.30 -14.02 0.69
CA VAL A 241 8.85 -14.21 0.44
C VAL A 241 8.22 -15.20 1.44
N MET A 242 9.01 -16.12 2.00
CA MET A 242 8.61 -17.03 3.08
C MET A 242 8.84 -16.44 4.49
N ARG A 243 8.65 -15.11 4.62
CA ARG A 243 8.61 -14.36 5.90
C ARG A 243 9.91 -14.31 6.68
N LYS A 244 11.06 -14.25 6.02
CA LYS A 244 12.34 -13.91 6.68
C LYS A 244 12.54 -12.40 6.69
N CYS A 245 12.37 -11.82 7.88
CA CYS A 245 12.63 -10.41 8.13
C CYS A 245 14.03 -10.22 8.70
N ASP A 246 14.98 -10.11 7.78
CA ASP A 246 16.40 -9.97 8.08
C ASP A 246 16.84 -8.54 7.73
N ILE A 247 17.47 -7.84 8.68
CA ILE A 247 17.98 -6.48 8.45
C ILE A 247 19.11 -6.42 7.41
N ALA A 248 19.65 -7.57 6.98
CA ALA A 248 20.51 -7.66 5.81
C ALA A 248 19.75 -7.33 4.50
N PHE A 249 18.42 -7.47 4.49
CA PHE A 249 17.57 -6.96 3.43
C PHE A 249 17.27 -5.49 3.67
N ARG A 250 17.60 -4.64 2.68
CA ARG A 250 17.31 -3.20 2.68
C ARG A 250 15.86 -2.83 3.00
N GLU A 251 14.92 -3.74 2.69
CA GLU A 251 13.50 -3.59 2.97
C GLU A 251 13.23 -3.44 4.47
N TYR A 252 13.99 -4.13 5.32
CA TYR A 252 13.84 -4.10 6.77
C TYR A 252 14.88 -3.18 7.40
N CYS A 253 14.57 -2.68 8.59
CA CYS A 253 15.42 -1.74 9.31
C CYS A 253 15.57 -2.12 10.79
N ASN A 254 16.59 -1.57 11.42
CA ASN A 254 16.81 -1.66 12.85
C ASN A 254 16.43 -0.35 13.54
N PRO A 255 15.41 -0.33 14.43
CA PRO A 255 14.92 0.89 15.06
C PRO A 255 15.95 1.59 15.95
N LYS A 256 17.05 0.92 16.31
CA LYS A 256 18.13 1.50 17.12
C LYS A 256 19.21 2.20 16.30
N THR A 257 19.41 1.80 15.04
CA THR A 257 20.52 2.29 14.21
C THR A 257 20.07 3.07 12.99
N ASP A 258 18.86 2.79 12.50
CA ASP A 258 18.38 3.24 11.18
C ASP A 258 17.33 4.37 11.32
N VAL A 259 17.51 5.22 12.34
CA VAL A 259 16.61 6.35 12.63
C VAL A 259 16.86 7.47 11.62
N GLY A 260 15.79 8.00 11.03
CA GLY A 260 15.86 9.16 10.12
C GLY A 260 16.45 8.85 8.75
N LEU A 261 16.62 7.57 8.39
CA LEU A 261 16.99 7.17 7.03
C LEU A 261 15.85 7.45 6.04
N CYS A 262 16.16 7.47 4.76
CA CYS A 262 15.18 7.49 3.69
C CYS A 262 14.35 6.20 3.66
N ASP A 263 13.10 6.29 3.24
CA ASP A 263 12.33 5.11 2.88
C ASP A 263 12.97 4.35 1.70
N PHE A 264 12.45 3.15 1.41
CA PHE A 264 13.00 2.29 0.36
C PHE A 264 13.10 2.99 -1.01
N TYR A 265 12.14 3.86 -1.36
CA TYR A 265 12.10 4.54 -2.65
C TYR A 265 12.71 5.93 -2.65
N HIS A 266 13.30 6.38 -1.54
CA HIS A 266 13.88 7.72 -1.40
C HIS A 266 12.85 8.85 -1.64
N HIS A 267 11.60 8.61 -1.29
CA HIS A 267 10.51 9.57 -1.37
C HIS A 267 10.48 10.54 -0.18
N GLY A 268 10.96 10.11 0.98
CA GLY A 268 11.02 10.93 2.18
C GLY A 268 11.98 10.35 3.21
N PHE A 269 12.35 11.16 4.18
CA PHE A 269 12.97 10.63 5.40
C PHE A 269 11.90 9.95 6.25
N SER A 270 12.33 8.95 7.01
CA SER A 270 11.43 7.95 7.56
C SER A 270 11.77 7.58 9.00
N SER A 271 10.79 6.98 9.66
CA SER A 271 10.96 6.31 10.94
C SER A 271 11.06 4.81 10.74
N CYS A 272 12.07 4.18 11.33
CA CYS A 272 12.14 2.73 11.40
C CYS A 272 11.26 2.22 12.54
N LYS A 273 10.17 1.53 12.20
CA LYS A 273 9.19 1.04 13.18
C LYS A 273 8.45 -0.20 12.69
N PRO A 274 7.82 -0.97 13.59
CA PRO A 274 6.92 -2.03 13.19
C PRO A 274 5.67 -1.43 12.52
N GLY A 275 5.27 -1.97 11.37
CA GLY A 275 4.02 -1.64 10.71
C GLY A 275 2.84 -2.44 11.28
N LEU A 276 1.63 -1.87 11.27
CA LEU A 276 0.43 -2.52 11.81
C LEU A 276 0.10 -3.87 11.16
N TYR A 277 0.40 -4.01 9.87
CA TYR A 277 0.08 -5.19 9.07
C TYR A 277 1.31 -5.98 8.62
N ASN A 278 2.46 -5.70 9.24
CA ASN A 278 3.68 -6.44 8.98
C ASN A 278 3.80 -7.60 9.98
N ASP A 279 4.43 -8.67 9.53
CA ASP A 279 4.81 -9.76 10.41
C ASP A 279 5.62 -9.25 11.63
N PRO A 280 5.51 -9.91 12.80
CA PRO A 280 6.33 -9.55 13.97
C PRO A 280 7.82 -9.51 13.61
N ASP A 281 8.54 -8.55 14.20
CA ASP A 281 9.96 -8.28 13.98
C ASP A 281 10.34 -7.76 12.57
N CYS A 282 9.36 -7.51 11.70
CA CYS A 282 9.57 -6.93 10.38
C CYS A 282 9.40 -5.41 10.43
N ASN A 283 10.39 -4.74 10.99
CA ASN A 283 10.42 -3.28 11.01
C ASN A 283 10.76 -2.76 9.61
N ASN A 284 10.05 -1.73 9.17
CA ASN A 284 10.27 -1.08 7.87
C ASN A 284 10.42 0.43 8.05
N LEU A 285 10.83 1.09 6.97
CA LEU A 285 11.08 2.53 6.93
C LEU A 285 9.82 3.24 6.44
N TYR A 286 9.10 3.89 7.37
CA TYR A 286 7.86 4.61 7.09
C TYR A 286 8.11 6.10 6.97
N PRO A 287 7.93 6.70 5.79
CA PRO A 287 8.14 8.12 5.60
C PRO A 287 7.19 8.93 6.49
N TYR A 288 7.66 10.08 6.99
CA TYR A 288 6.78 11.02 7.67
C TYR A 288 5.85 11.70 6.65
N GLN A 289 4.59 11.95 7.03
CA GLN A 289 3.58 12.53 6.12
C GLN A 289 3.95 13.94 5.65
N ASN A 290 4.54 14.74 6.53
CA ASN A 290 5.15 16.04 6.27
C ASN A 290 6.59 15.92 5.73
N GLY A 291 7.15 14.73 5.63
CA GLY A 291 8.52 14.45 5.18
C GLY A 291 8.65 14.07 3.71
N LYS A 292 7.57 14.15 2.92
CA LYS A 292 7.58 13.89 1.46
C LYS A 292 8.48 14.91 0.77
N CYS A 293 9.54 14.49 0.10
CA CYS A 293 10.54 15.40 -0.45
C CYS A 293 9.99 16.36 -1.52
N TRP A 294 8.88 16.03 -2.16
CA TRP A 294 8.21 16.91 -3.14
C TRP A 294 7.20 17.89 -2.55
N ASP A 295 6.86 17.75 -1.27
CA ASP A 295 5.95 18.68 -0.61
C ASP A 295 6.68 20.00 -0.30
N VAL A 296 6.57 20.96 -1.21
CA VAL A 296 7.15 22.30 -1.06
C VAL A 296 6.54 23.09 0.10
N ASN A 297 5.37 22.67 0.62
CA ASN A 297 4.72 23.27 1.78
C ASN A 297 5.07 22.56 3.10
N SER A 298 5.93 21.54 3.06
CA SER A 298 6.42 20.85 4.24
C SER A 298 6.98 21.84 5.26
N GLU A 299 6.70 21.61 6.54
CA GLU A 299 7.30 22.37 7.65
C GLU A 299 8.82 22.19 7.75
N PHE A 300 9.38 21.19 7.05
CA PHE A 300 10.81 20.97 6.93
C PHE A 300 11.45 21.75 5.77
N ASN A 301 10.67 22.45 4.93
CA ASN A 301 11.17 23.29 3.85
C ASN A 301 11.51 24.73 4.31
N THR A 302 12.28 24.86 5.39
CA THR A 302 12.69 26.15 5.96
C THR A 302 14.20 26.37 5.83
N ASP A 303 14.63 27.63 5.94
CA ASP A 303 16.06 27.97 5.92
C ASP A 303 16.85 27.35 7.08
N VAL A 304 16.17 27.05 8.20
CA VAL A 304 16.77 26.37 9.35
C VAL A 304 17.18 24.95 8.96
N TYR A 305 16.24 24.15 8.45
CA TYR A 305 16.52 22.77 8.04
C TYR A 305 17.43 22.69 6.80
N LYS A 306 17.34 23.65 5.88
CA LYS A 306 18.28 23.76 4.75
C LYS A 306 19.72 23.90 5.23
N ARG A 307 19.97 24.73 6.26
CA ARG A 307 21.32 24.95 6.80
C ARG A 307 21.80 23.81 7.68
N SER A 308 20.93 23.24 8.52
CA SER A 308 21.34 22.18 9.45
C SER A 308 21.45 20.81 8.78
N ASN A 309 20.52 20.52 7.86
CA ASN A 309 20.31 19.18 7.32
C ASN A 309 20.43 19.15 5.79
N GLY A 310 20.87 20.25 5.15
CA GLY A 310 21.04 20.30 3.69
C GLY A 310 19.75 20.00 2.92
N THR A 311 18.58 20.14 3.56
CA THR A 311 17.31 19.70 2.97
C THR A 311 16.93 20.62 1.82
N LYS A 312 16.33 20.05 0.77
CA LYS A 312 15.72 20.82 -0.31
C LYS A 312 14.49 20.09 -0.79
N PHE A 313 13.34 20.74 -0.63
CA PHE A 313 12.07 20.25 -1.13
C PHE A 313 11.80 20.84 -2.52
N GLY A 314 11.16 20.06 -3.37
CA GLY A 314 10.88 20.40 -4.77
C GLY A 314 10.27 19.22 -5.49
N THR A 315 9.52 19.45 -6.56
CA THR A 315 8.75 18.41 -7.27
C THR A 315 9.56 17.17 -7.66
N ASP A 316 10.85 17.34 -7.95
CA ASP A 316 11.77 16.26 -8.34
C ASP A 316 12.71 15.82 -7.20
N SER A 317 12.54 16.36 -5.98
CA SER A 317 13.39 16.04 -4.84
C SER A 317 13.19 14.60 -4.37
N ARG A 318 14.30 14.01 -3.92
CA ARG A 318 14.37 12.67 -3.33
C ARG A 318 15.24 12.72 -2.08
N CYS A 319 14.99 11.81 -1.15
CA CYS A 319 15.75 11.66 0.07
C CYS A 319 17.11 10.98 -0.22
N PHE A 320 18.18 11.46 0.40
CA PHE A 320 19.52 10.87 0.26
C PHE A 320 20.10 10.48 1.62
N ASN A 321 20.44 9.20 1.78
CA ASN A 321 21.17 8.72 2.95
C ASN A 321 22.64 9.11 2.82
N GLY A 322 23.15 9.92 3.74
CA GLY A 322 24.55 10.35 3.71
C GLY A 322 25.03 10.88 5.04
N ASN A 323 26.36 10.99 5.18
CA ASN A 323 27.04 11.58 6.33
C ASN A 323 27.54 13.02 6.05
N LEU A 324 27.14 13.60 4.90
CA LEU A 324 27.68 14.84 4.36
C LEU A 324 27.49 16.06 5.27
N LEU A 325 26.50 16.03 6.17
CA LEU A 325 26.15 17.17 7.03
C LEU A 325 26.75 17.10 8.43
N GLY A 326 27.59 16.09 8.70
CA GLY A 326 28.38 16.02 9.94
C GLY A 326 29.49 17.06 10.06
N PHE A 327 29.72 17.92 9.04
CA PHE A 327 30.90 18.78 8.95
C PHE A 327 30.67 20.25 8.56
N PHE A 328 29.42 20.74 8.54
CA PHE A 328 29.16 22.18 8.27
C PHE A 328 28.95 23.02 9.53
N GLY A 329 29.60 22.63 10.63
CA GLY A 329 29.59 23.35 11.91
C GLY A 329 30.98 23.79 12.39
N ALA A 330 32.06 23.45 11.68
CA ALA A 330 33.37 24.02 11.92
C ALA A 330 33.78 24.78 10.66
N ASP A 331 34.10 26.05 10.88
CA ASP A 331 34.80 26.91 9.94
C ASP A 331 35.86 26.12 9.14
N CYS A 332 35.66 26.00 7.82
CA CYS A 332 36.60 25.34 6.91
C CYS A 332 37.94 26.07 6.81
N SER A 333 38.15 27.16 7.57
CA SER A 333 39.44 27.83 7.73
C SER A 333 40.31 27.30 8.87
N SER A 334 39.83 26.34 9.68
CA SER A 334 40.64 25.76 10.76
C SER A 334 41.14 24.36 10.41
N ASP A 335 42.44 24.27 10.10
CA ASP A 335 43.23 23.05 9.92
C ASP A 335 43.36 22.25 11.24
N LYS A 336 42.25 21.77 11.79
CA LYS A 336 42.30 20.77 12.86
C LYS A 336 41.34 19.62 12.58
N PRO A 337 41.85 18.40 12.36
CA PRO A 337 41.03 17.21 12.21
C PRO A 337 40.41 16.86 13.57
N VAL A 338 39.11 16.56 13.57
CA VAL A 338 38.42 15.84 14.64
C VAL A 338 37.91 14.53 14.07
#